data_AF-A0A520SKD3-F1
#
_entry.id   AF-A0A520SKD3-F1
#
_cell.length_a   1.000
_cell.length_b   1.000
_cell.length_c   1.000
_cell.angle_alpha   90.00
_cell.angle_beta   90.00
_cell.angle_gamma   90.00
#
_symmetry.space_group_name_H-M   'P 1'
#
loop_
_entity.id
_entity.type
_entity.pdbx_description
1 polymer ?
#
loop_
_entity_poly.entity_id
_entity_poly.type
_entity_poly.pdbx_seq_one_letter_code
_entity_poly.pdbx_strand_id
1 'polypeptide(L)'
;MRWSRTLVGKCVLDGKGVLLAALFLWGAGCSVREGALPTGMAWHEVYEPVEDRALWTFMEAARLESERWLGVPTVRLERVELRYARARAEWRHLGVAEHFSLMELVSEEAGHGVIYLGVNGADEEGWFLLAHEVVHLLNPALRDWMMEGLASWFAVRFCEERGVAVAEWRRRLEGGEDAYAL
;
A
#
# COMPACT_ATOMS: atom_id res chain seq x y z
N MET A 1 -42.05 -42.95 -7.33
CA MET A 1 -41.75 -42.81 -5.88
C MET A 1 -41.13 -41.44 -5.69
N ARG A 2 -41.93 -40.44 -5.31
CA ARG A 2 -42.25 -40.01 -3.93
C ARG A 2 -41.12 -39.16 -3.33
N TRP A 3 -41.33 -37.85 -3.40
CA TRP A 3 -40.61 -36.81 -2.68
C TRP A 3 -40.78 -37.01 -1.17
N SER A 4 -39.74 -36.72 -0.38
CA SER A 4 -39.86 -36.47 1.06
C SER A 4 -38.97 -35.28 1.45
N ARG A 5 -39.63 -34.24 1.97
CA ARG A 5 -39.07 -33.06 2.62
C ARG A 5 -38.78 -33.35 4.08
N THR A 6 -37.70 -32.79 4.62
CA THR A 6 -37.48 -32.32 6.01
C THR A 6 -36.05 -31.78 6.07
N LEU A 7 -35.65 -30.67 6.69
CA LEU A 7 -36.28 -29.62 7.50
C LEU A 7 -35.33 -28.42 7.39
N VAL A 8 -35.81 -27.27 6.94
CA VAL A 8 -35.09 -25.99 7.06
C VAL A 8 -35.22 -25.57 8.53
N GLY A 9 -34.18 -25.84 9.31
CA GLY A 9 -34.02 -25.29 10.64
C GLY A 9 -33.55 -23.85 10.56
N LYS A 10 -34.46 -22.90 10.79
CA LYS A 10 -34.13 -21.52 11.14
C LYS A 10 -33.30 -21.54 12.42
N CYS A 11 -31.99 -21.34 12.34
CA CYS A 11 -31.23 -20.84 13.47
C CYS A 11 -31.35 -19.32 13.45
N VAL A 12 -32.26 -18.82 14.28
CA VAL A 12 -32.39 -17.41 14.63
C VAL A 12 -31.13 -17.03 15.40
N LEU A 13 -30.18 -16.40 14.72
CA LEU A 13 -29.06 -15.74 15.41
C LEU A 13 -29.56 -14.38 15.89
N ASP A 14 -29.73 -14.34 17.20
CA ASP A 14 -30.17 -13.21 18.00
C ASP A 14 -29.28 -11.97 17.73
N GLY A 15 -29.94 -10.84 17.48
CA GLY A 15 -29.37 -9.61 16.90
C GLY A 15 -28.41 -8.81 17.80
N LYS A 16 -27.70 -9.48 18.70
CA LYS A 16 -26.72 -8.87 19.61
C LYS A 16 -25.33 -9.51 19.58
N GLY A 17 -25.17 -10.63 18.86
CA GLY A 17 -23.88 -11.34 18.72
C GLY A 17 -23.07 -11.00 17.47
N VAL A 18 -23.65 -10.29 16.50
CA VAL A 18 -22.97 -9.95 15.21
C VAL A 18 -22.32 -8.55 15.26
N LEU A 19 -22.61 -7.75 16.28
CA LEU A 19 -22.13 -6.36 16.36
C LEU A 19 -20.73 -6.19 16.99
N LEU A 20 -20.05 -7.26 17.40
CA LEU A 20 -18.68 -7.19 17.95
C LEU A 20 -17.60 -7.80 17.05
N ALA A 21 -17.97 -8.53 16.01
CA ALA A 21 -17.02 -9.00 15.00
C ALA A 21 -16.80 -7.99 13.85
N ALA A 22 -17.69 -6.99 13.71
CA ALA A 22 -17.55 -5.92 12.73
C ALA A 22 -16.68 -4.74 13.20
N LEU A 23 -16.24 -4.73 14.46
CA LEU A 23 -15.43 -3.65 15.05
C LEU A 23 -13.92 -3.95 15.10
N PHE A 24 -13.48 -5.13 14.64
CA PHE A 24 -12.05 -5.49 14.57
C PHE A 24 -11.48 -5.54 13.14
N LEU A 25 -12.29 -5.24 12.12
CA LEU A 25 -11.86 -5.12 10.71
C LEU A 25 -11.59 -3.66 10.29
N TRP A 26 -11.40 -2.78 11.27
CA TRP A 26 -11.27 -1.32 11.10
C TRP A 26 -9.92 -0.78 11.64
N GLY A 27 -8.88 -1.63 11.65
CA GLY A 27 -7.56 -1.26 12.15
C GLY A 27 -6.50 -0.93 11.08
N ALA A 28 -6.81 -1.08 9.79
CA ALA A 28 -5.85 -0.82 8.71
C ALA A 28 -6.55 -0.31 7.43
N GLY A 29 -7.61 0.48 7.61
CA GLY A 29 -8.17 1.20 6.47
C GLY A 29 -7.24 2.36 6.17
N CYS A 30 -6.45 2.27 5.09
CA CYS A 30 -5.89 3.40 4.35
C CYS A 30 -7.03 4.36 3.94
N SER A 31 -7.61 5.07 4.90
CA SER A 31 -8.79 5.89 4.73
C SER A 31 -8.30 7.33 4.60
N VAL A 32 -7.84 7.66 3.39
CA VAL A 32 -7.57 9.04 3.01
C VAL A 32 -8.88 9.81 3.10
N ARG A 33 -8.88 10.91 3.85
CA ARG A 33 -10.02 11.83 3.87
C ARG A 33 -10.04 12.57 2.54
N GLU A 34 -11.05 12.31 1.71
CA GLU A 34 -11.13 12.81 0.33
C GLU A 34 -11.81 14.20 0.27
N GLY A 35 -11.13 15.18 -0.32
CA GLY A 35 -11.76 16.39 -0.87
C GLY A 35 -12.38 16.14 -2.25
N ALA A 36 -13.22 17.04 -2.76
CA ALA A 36 -13.76 16.89 -4.12
C ALA A 36 -12.72 17.31 -5.17
N LEU A 37 -12.30 16.39 -6.04
CA LEU A 37 -11.40 16.70 -7.15
C LEU A 37 -12.09 17.54 -8.24
N PRO A 38 -11.33 18.39 -8.97
CA PRO A 38 -11.78 18.94 -10.24
C PRO A 38 -12.21 17.83 -11.21
N THR A 39 -13.26 18.09 -12.00
CA THR A 39 -13.77 17.12 -12.98
C THR A 39 -12.69 16.70 -13.96
N GLY A 40 -12.50 15.39 -14.12
CA GLY A 40 -11.54 14.81 -15.07
C GLY A 40 -10.11 14.68 -14.53
N MET A 41 -9.85 15.05 -13.29
CA MET A 41 -8.55 14.88 -12.64
C MET A 41 -8.44 13.52 -11.96
N ALA A 42 -7.28 12.88 -12.08
CA ALA A 42 -6.97 11.66 -11.33
C ALA A 42 -6.26 12.01 -10.02
N TRP A 43 -6.49 11.21 -8.96
CA TRP A 43 -5.93 11.46 -7.62
C TRP A 43 -4.41 11.64 -7.61
N HIS A 44 -3.68 10.78 -8.32
CA HIS A 44 -2.23 10.88 -8.42
C HIS A 44 -1.75 12.26 -8.94
N GLU A 45 -2.51 12.92 -9.81
CA GLU A 45 -2.15 14.22 -10.41
C GLU A 45 -2.09 15.38 -9.40
N VAL A 46 -2.75 15.22 -8.25
CA VAL A 46 -2.74 16.19 -7.13
C VAL A 46 -1.39 16.22 -6.42
N TYR A 47 -0.66 15.11 -6.45
CA TYR A 47 0.55 14.89 -5.67
C TYR A 47 1.82 15.30 -6.43
N GLU A 48 2.81 15.79 -5.68
CA GLU A 48 4.10 16.25 -6.21
C GLU A 48 4.88 15.08 -6.84
N PRO A 49 5.38 15.20 -8.08
CA PRO A 49 6.23 14.17 -8.69
C PRO A 49 7.58 14.07 -7.98
N VAL A 50 8.14 12.87 -7.94
CA VAL A 50 9.51 12.63 -7.46
C VAL A 50 10.46 12.71 -8.65
N GLU A 51 11.35 13.68 -8.66
CA GLU A 51 12.41 13.83 -9.69
C GLU A 51 13.79 13.34 -9.20
N ASP A 52 13.87 12.85 -7.96
CA ASP A 52 15.13 12.39 -7.36
C ASP A 52 15.60 11.08 -8.03
N ARG A 53 16.70 11.19 -8.77
CA ARG A 53 17.29 10.06 -9.50
C ARG A 53 17.73 8.92 -8.59
N ALA A 54 18.15 9.19 -7.36
CA ALA A 54 18.57 8.15 -6.42
C ALA A 54 17.37 7.29 -6.00
N LEU A 55 16.22 7.90 -5.73
CA LEU A 55 14.97 7.18 -5.44
C LEU A 55 14.51 6.34 -6.63
N TRP A 56 14.54 6.91 -7.84
CA TRP A 56 14.23 6.14 -9.05
C TRP A 56 15.16 4.94 -9.24
N THR A 57 16.47 5.14 -9.07
CA THR A 57 17.46 4.06 -9.22
C THR A 57 17.24 2.97 -8.17
N PHE A 58 16.94 3.36 -6.93
CA PHE A 58 16.65 2.44 -5.84
C PHE A 58 15.34 1.68 -6.08
N MET A 59 14.28 2.35 -6.52
CA MET A 59 12.99 1.75 -6.86
C MET A 59 13.14 0.67 -7.93
N GLU A 60 13.83 0.97 -9.03
CA GLU A 60 14.06 0.00 -10.11
C GLU A 60 14.88 -1.20 -9.64
N ALA A 61 15.90 -0.96 -8.80
CA ALA A 61 16.67 -2.04 -8.20
C ALA A 61 15.81 -2.92 -7.26
N ALA A 62 14.93 -2.30 -6.47
CA ALA A 62 13.99 -3.01 -5.60
C ALA A 62 13.00 -3.82 -6.42
N ARG A 63 12.51 -3.27 -7.54
CA ARG A 63 11.57 -3.94 -8.44
C ARG A 63 12.19 -5.20 -8.99
N LEU A 64 13.37 -5.11 -9.59
CA LEU A 64 14.10 -6.24 -10.15
C LEU A 64 14.42 -7.33 -9.10
N GLU A 65 14.82 -6.93 -7.90
CA GLU A 65 15.11 -7.89 -6.82
C GLU A 65 13.85 -8.54 -6.26
N SER A 66 12.74 -7.78 -6.12
CA SER A 66 11.46 -8.34 -5.69
C SER A 66 10.96 -9.39 -6.67
N GLU A 67 11.07 -9.15 -7.98
CA GLU A 67 10.73 -10.13 -9.00
C GLU A 67 11.61 -11.38 -8.90
N ARG A 68 12.92 -11.19 -8.64
CA ARG A 68 13.87 -12.30 -8.48
C ARG A 68 13.58 -13.16 -7.25
N TRP A 69 13.19 -12.55 -6.13
CA TRP A 69 13.03 -13.26 -4.85
C TRP A 69 11.63 -13.85 -4.68
N LEU A 70 10.62 -13.14 -5.14
CA LEU A 70 9.22 -13.38 -4.81
C LEU A 70 8.40 -13.87 -6.00
N GLY A 71 8.95 -13.76 -7.22
CA GLY A 71 8.34 -14.25 -8.44
C GLY A 71 7.84 -13.12 -9.36
N VAL A 72 7.21 -13.53 -10.46
CA VAL A 72 6.78 -12.58 -11.51
C VAL A 72 5.52 -11.81 -11.12
N PRO A 73 5.37 -10.54 -11.55
CA PRO A 73 4.16 -9.77 -11.30
C PRO A 73 2.92 -10.43 -11.91
N THR A 74 1.81 -10.39 -11.17
CA THR A 74 0.48 -10.85 -11.63
C THR A 74 -0.13 -9.92 -12.68
N VAL A 75 0.20 -8.63 -12.60
CA VAL A 75 -0.14 -7.61 -13.58
C VAL A 75 1.15 -6.98 -14.08
N ARG A 76 1.32 -6.92 -15.41
CA ARG A 76 2.46 -6.24 -16.02
C ARG A 76 2.17 -4.74 -16.08
N LEU A 77 2.90 -3.96 -15.30
CA LEU A 77 2.84 -2.51 -15.35
C LEU A 77 3.82 -2.00 -16.42
N GLU A 78 3.27 -1.27 -17.40
CA GLU A 78 4.03 -0.60 -18.46
C GLU A 78 4.58 0.75 -17.99
N ARG A 79 3.94 1.36 -16.98
CA ARG A 79 4.37 2.61 -16.39
C ARG A 79 4.22 2.59 -14.88
N VAL A 80 5.28 2.97 -14.18
CA VAL A 80 5.26 3.27 -12.75
C VAL A 80 5.66 4.72 -12.54
N GLU A 81 4.90 5.47 -11.76
CA GLU A 81 5.26 6.82 -11.31
C GLU A 81 5.66 6.82 -9.84
N LEU A 82 6.59 7.70 -9.47
CA LEU A 82 6.87 8.04 -8.08
C LEU A 82 6.34 9.44 -7.76
N ARG A 83 5.60 9.54 -6.65
CA ARG A 83 5.07 10.81 -6.14
C ARG A 83 5.33 10.94 -4.66
N TYR A 84 5.59 12.15 -4.19
CA TYR A 84 5.48 12.45 -2.77
C TYR A 84 4.00 12.57 -2.42
N ALA A 85 3.56 11.97 -1.32
CA ALA A 85 2.23 12.17 -0.76
C ALA A 85 2.13 13.57 -0.13
N ARG A 86 2.39 14.59 -0.93
CA ARG A 86 2.26 16.01 -0.64
C ARG A 86 1.48 16.64 -1.79
N ALA A 87 0.43 17.37 -1.46
CA ALA A 87 -0.36 18.09 -2.42
C ALA A 87 0.48 19.21 -3.05
N ARG A 88 0.46 19.26 -4.38
CA ARG A 88 1.05 20.36 -5.14
C ARG A 88 0.44 21.68 -4.70
N ALA A 89 1.22 22.76 -4.77
CA ALA A 89 0.85 24.07 -4.21
C ALA A 89 -0.54 24.56 -4.67
N GLU A 90 -0.87 24.34 -5.95
CA GLU A 90 -2.15 24.71 -6.54
C GLU A 90 -3.36 23.91 -5.99
N TRP A 91 -3.14 22.72 -5.43
CA TRP A 91 -4.19 21.80 -4.95
C TRP A 91 -4.28 21.66 -3.43
N ARG A 92 -3.41 22.33 -2.66
CA ARG A 92 -3.41 22.27 -1.19
C ARG A 92 -4.75 22.63 -0.54
N HIS A 93 -5.52 23.50 -1.21
CA HIS A 93 -6.84 23.92 -0.74
C HIS A 93 -7.89 22.80 -0.73
N LEU A 94 -7.63 21.67 -1.39
CA LEU A 94 -8.54 20.53 -1.47
C LEU A 94 -8.58 19.68 -0.17
N GLY A 95 -7.61 19.86 0.73
CA GLY A 95 -7.58 19.13 2.01
C GLY A 95 -7.42 17.61 1.85
N VAL A 96 -6.65 17.18 0.84
CA VAL A 96 -6.34 15.77 0.58
C VAL A 96 -5.39 15.23 1.66
N ALA A 97 -5.36 13.91 1.86
CA ALA A 97 -4.38 13.32 2.77
C ALA A 97 -2.96 13.54 2.24
N GLU A 98 -2.03 13.70 3.17
CA GLU A 98 -0.61 13.84 2.94
C GLU A 98 0.14 12.90 3.91
N HIS A 99 1.43 12.70 3.67
CA HIS A 99 2.34 11.93 4.54
C HIS A 99 2.03 10.43 4.67
N PHE A 100 1.33 9.84 3.70
CA PHE A 100 1.13 8.39 3.60
C PHE A 100 2.09 7.76 2.59
N SER A 101 2.38 6.47 2.75
CA SER A 101 3.03 5.67 1.70
C SER A 101 2.05 4.61 1.21
N LEU A 102 2.00 4.40 -0.10
CA LEU A 102 1.02 3.53 -0.74
C LEU A 102 1.40 3.24 -2.18
N MET A 103 1.12 2.04 -2.67
CA MET A 103 0.99 1.76 -4.10
C MET A 103 -0.48 1.76 -4.58
N GLU A 104 -0.74 2.51 -5.65
CA GLU A 104 -2.02 2.59 -6.35
C GLU A 104 -1.89 2.03 -7.77
N LEU A 105 -2.83 1.15 -8.15
CA LEU A 105 -3.07 0.79 -9.54
C LEU A 105 -4.07 1.79 -10.14
N VAL A 106 -3.58 2.73 -10.95
CA VAL A 106 -4.42 3.75 -11.59
C VAL A 106 -5.24 3.17 -12.74
N SER A 107 -4.63 2.28 -13.52
CA SER A 107 -5.31 1.61 -14.63
C SER A 107 -4.68 0.26 -14.91
N GLU A 108 -5.47 -0.81 -14.78
CA GLU A 108 -5.05 -2.17 -15.15
C GLU A 108 -4.87 -2.29 -16.66
N GLU A 109 -5.80 -1.74 -17.45
CA GLU A 109 -5.75 -1.78 -18.92
C GLU A 109 -4.53 -1.07 -19.50
N ALA A 110 -4.17 0.09 -18.94
CA ALA A 110 -2.98 0.84 -19.36
C ALA A 110 -1.70 0.38 -18.66
N GLY A 111 -1.78 -0.56 -17.71
CA GLY A 111 -0.64 -1.00 -16.90
C GLY A 111 0.02 0.15 -16.15
N HIS A 112 -0.77 1.04 -15.54
CA HIS A 112 -0.28 2.25 -14.87
C HIS A 112 -0.38 2.12 -13.35
N GLY A 113 0.77 2.09 -12.68
CA GLY A 113 0.90 2.14 -11.21
C GLY A 113 1.56 3.43 -10.73
N VAL A 114 1.23 3.84 -9.50
CA VAL A 114 1.83 4.99 -8.83
C VAL A 114 2.23 4.57 -7.42
N ILE A 115 3.46 4.88 -7.03
CA ILE A 115 3.94 4.75 -5.65
C ILE A 115 4.00 6.15 -5.03
N TYR A 116 3.32 6.29 -3.89
CA TYR A 116 3.33 7.48 -3.06
C TYR A 116 4.31 7.30 -1.90
N LEU A 117 5.11 8.33 -1.62
CA LEU A 117 6.04 8.37 -0.49
C LEU A 117 5.62 9.45 0.51
N GLY A 118 5.37 9.04 1.75
CA GLY A 118 4.93 9.94 2.82
C GLY A 118 6.02 10.86 3.37
N VAL A 119 7.27 10.46 3.15
CA VAL A 119 8.48 11.14 3.64
C VAL A 119 9.37 11.59 2.48
N ASN A 120 10.25 12.54 2.75
CA ASN A 120 11.21 12.97 1.74
C ASN A 120 12.27 11.88 1.52
N GLY A 121 12.71 11.65 0.30
CA GLY A 121 13.66 10.57 0.00
C GLY A 121 15.07 10.76 0.53
N ALA A 122 15.37 11.93 1.10
CA ALA A 122 16.61 12.16 1.85
C ALA A 122 16.57 11.56 3.27
N ASP A 123 15.40 11.20 3.77
CA ASP A 123 15.23 10.63 5.11
C ASP A 123 15.44 9.10 5.05
N GLU A 124 16.14 8.55 6.05
CA GLU A 124 16.45 7.11 6.10
C GLU A 124 15.19 6.23 6.06
N GLU A 125 14.07 6.75 6.55
CA GLU A 125 12.75 6.10 6.53
C GLU A 125 12.20 5.94 5.10
N GLY A 126 12.55 6.84 4.17
CA GLY A 126 12.02 6.85 2.80
C GLY A 126 12.50 5.66 1.97
N TRP A 127 13.72 5.18 2.20
CA TRP A 127 14.27 4.02 1.48
C TRP A 127 13.53 2.73 1.82
N PHE A 128 13.23 2.53 3.11
CA PHE A 128 12.48 1.38 3.57
C PHE A 128 11.06 1.39 3.01
N LEU A 129 10.35 2.51 3.14
CA LEU A 129 8.99 2.67 2.65
C LEU A 129 8.91 2.47 1.14
N LEU A 130 9.88 3.00 0.39
CA LEU A 130 9.95 2.77 -1.05
C LEU A 130 10.15 1.29 -1.40
N ALA A 131 11.06 0.60 -0.70
CA ALA A 131 11.26 -0.84 -0.91
C ALA A 131 10.00 -1.65 -0.56
N HIS A 132 9.26 -1.24 0.47
CA HIS A 132 7.98 -1.85 0.87
C HIS A 132 6.93 -1.71 -0.23
N GLU A 133 6.65 -0.48 -0.66
CA GLU A 133 5.62 -0.19 -1.66
C GLU A 133 5.91 -0.84 -3.03
N VAL A 134 7.18 -1.02 -3.38
CA VAL A 134 7.60 -1.73 -4.59
C VAL A 134 7.08 -3.16 -4.63
N VAL A 135 6.99 -3.86 -3.50
CA VAL A 135 6.54 -5.26 -3.49
C VAL A 135 5.08 -5.36 -3.89
N HIS A 136 4.26 -4.35 -3.57
CA HIS A 136 2.87 -4.32 -4.00
C HIS A 136 2.73 -4.30 -5.53
N LEU A 137 3.76 -3.90 -6.29
CA LEU A 137 3.74 -3.96 -7.76
C LEU A 137 3.64 -5.41 -8.28
N LEU A 138 4.07 -6.40 -7.48
CA LEU A 138 3.94 -7.82 -7.85
C LEU A 138 2.48 -8.27 -7.89
N ASN A 139 1.65 -7.75 -6.97
CA ASN A 139 0.22 -8.03 -6.95
C ASN A 139 -0.57 -6.81 -6.44
N PRO A 140 -0.91 -5.87 -7.33
CA PRO A 140 -1.62 -4.65 -6.95
C PRO A 140 -3.01 -4.87 -6.32
N ALA A 141 -3.60 -6.05 -6.53
CA ALA A 141 -4.91 -6.42 -6.01
C ALA A 141 -4.85 -6.97 -4.57
N LEU A 142 -3.68 -7.40 -4.10
CA LEU A 142 -3.52 -7.98 -2.77
C LEU A 142 -3.11 -6.89 -1.77
N ARG A 143 -3.94 -6.70 -0.73
CA ARG A 143 -3.75 -5.68 0.33
C ARG A 143 -3.97 -6.25 1.73
N ASP A 144 -3.78 -7.56 1.89
CA ASP A 144 -3.98 -8.22 3.17
C ASP A 144 -2.70 -8.19 4.03
N TRP A 145 -2.84 -8.61 5.28
CA TRP A 145 -1.74 -8.69 6.25
C TRP A 145 -0.57 -9.57 5.78
N MET A 146 -0.82 -10.55 4.90
CA MET A 146 0.24 -11.38 4.34
C MET A 146 1.09 -10.57 3.36
N MET A 147 0.44 -9.80 2.50
CA MET A 147 1.13 -8.89 1.57
C MET A 147 1.96 -7.86 2.32
N GLU A 148 1.40 -7.22 3.34
CA GLU A 148 2.13 -6.25 4.17
C GLU A 148 3.33 -6.91 4.86
N GLY A 149 3.18 -8.11 5.42
CA GLY A 149 4.28 -8.85 6.03
C GLY A 149 5.38 -9.22 5.03
N LEU A 150 5.00 -9.61 3.81
CA LEU A 150 5.95 -9.93 2.74
C LEU A 150 6.71 -8.68 2.27
N ALA A 151 6.00 -7.58 2.06
CA ALA A 151 6.57 -6.28 1.70
C ALA A 151 7.55 -5.79 2.77
N SER A 152 7.16 -5.88 4.05
CA SER A 152 7.99 -5.53 5.20
C SER A 152 9.27 -6.37 5.24
N TRP A 153 9.13 -7.69 5.11
CA TRP A 153 10.27 -8.61 5.12
C TRP A 153 11.24 -8.30 3.99
N PHE A 154 10.73 -8.11 2.77
CA PHE A 154 11.54 -7.76 1.62
C PHE A 154 12.27 -6.44 1.84
N ALA A 155 11.56 -5.40 2.28
CA ALA A 155 12.12 -4.07 2.53
C ALA A 155 13.28 -4.13 3.52
N VAL A 156 13.10 -4.83 4.65
CA VAL A 156 14.19 -5.06 5.62
C VAL A 156 15.41 -5.69 4.95
N ARG A 157 15.21 -6.81 4.25
CA ARG A 157 16.31 -7.59 3.64
C ARG A 157 17.03 -6.80 2.54
N PHE A 158 16.26 -6.17 1.66
CA PHE A 158 16.77 -5.40 0.52
C PHE A 158 17.58 -4.19 0.97
N CYS A 159 17.09 -3.47 1.98
CA CYS A 159 17.77 -2.32 2.59
C CYS A 159 19.06 -2.73 3.30
N GLU A 160 19.05 -3.82 4.09
CA GLU A 160 20.24 -4.33 4.78
C GLU A 160 21.38 -4.67 3.83
N GLU A 161 21.07 -5.35 2.72
CA GLU A 161 22.07 -5.71 1.71
C GLU A 161 22.71 -4.49 1.02
N ARG A 162 22.08 -3.32 1.14
CA ARG A 162 22.55 -2.03 0.59
C ARG A 162 23.09 -1.07 1.64
N GLY A 163 23.20 -1.51 2.90
CA GLY A 163 23.70 -0.68 4.00
C GLY A 163 22.74 0.43 4.43
N VAL A 164 21.45 0.34 4.08
CA VAL A 164 20.41 1.25 4.58
C VAL A 164 20.03 0.83 5.99
N ALA A 165 19.91 1.80 6.90
CA ALA A 165 19.54 1.54 8.28
C ALA A 165 18.09 1.05 8.41
N VAL A 166 17.89 -0.10 9.07
CA VAL A 166 16.55 -0.71 9.27
C VAL A 166 16.27 -1.07 10.73
N ALA A 167 17.16 -0.71 11.66
CA ALA A 167 17.05 -1.13 13.05
C ALA A 167 15.76 -0.60 13.73
N GLU A 168 15.38 0.64 13.42
CA GLU A 168 14.10 1.22 13.85
C GLU A 168 12.91 0.43 13.29
N TRP A 169 12.91 0.19 11.98
CA TRP A 169 11.84 -0.55 11.31
C TRP A 169 11.66 -1.95 11.87
N ARG A 170 12.76 -2.69 12.10
CA ARG A 170 12.71 -4.01 12.75
C ARG A 170 12.03 -3.95 14.11
N ARG A 171 12.41 -2.97 14.95
CA ARG A 171 11.79 -2.78 16.26
C ARG A 171 10.29 -2.47 16.13
N ARG A 172 9.89 -1.59 15.20
CA ARG A 172 8.47 -1.26 14.97
C ARG A 172 7.67 -2.50 14.54
N LEU A 173 8.19 -3.26 13.58
CA LEU A 173 7.56 -4.49 13.06
C LEU A 173 7.44 -5.59 14.14
N GLU A 174 8.41 -5.71 15.03
CA GLU A 174 8.40 -6.68 16.13
C GLU A 174 7.54 -6.24 17.33
N GLY A 175 7.26 -4.94 17.46
CA GLY A 175 6.59 -4.33 18.61
C GLY A 175 5.10 -4.61 18.73
N GLY A 176 4.44 -5.09 17.67
CA GLY A 176 3.01 -5.45 17.68
C GLY A 176 2.03 -4.27 17.71
N GLU A 177 2.53 -3.02 17.67
CA GLU A 177 1.76 -1.82 17.36
C GLU A 177 1.76 -1.57 15.84
N ASP A 178 0.95 -0.62 15.35
CA ASP A 178 0.95 -0.25 13.93
C ASP A 178 2.32 0.34 13.54
N ALA A 179 3.16 -0.49 12.92
CA ALA A 179 4.54 -0.15 12.57
C ALA A 179 4.64 1.03 11.57
N TYR A 180 3.54 1.36 10.90
CA TYR A 180 3.44 2.34 9.83
C TYR A 180 2.75 3.64 10.23
N ALA A 181 2.32 3.76 11.49
CA ALA A 181 1.84 5.02 12.04
C ALA A 181 3.01 6.03 12.15
N LEU A 182 3.14 6.91 11.14
CA LEU A 182 4.10 8.02 11.09
C LEU A 182 3.58 9.26 11.84
#